data_AF-A0A4Q3SVB2-F1
#
_entry.id   AF-A0A4Q3SVB2-F1
#
_cell.length_a   1.000
_cell.length_b   1.000
_cell.length_c   1.000
_cell.angle_alpha   90.00
_cell.angle_beta   90.00
_cell.angle_gamma   90.00
#
_symmetry.space_group_name_H-M   'P 1'
#
loop_
_entity.id
_entity.type
_entity.pdbx_description
1 polymer ?
#
loop_
_entity_poly.entity_id
_entity_poly.type
_entity_poly.pdbx_seq_one_letter_code
_entity_poly.pdbx_strand_id
1 'polypeptide(L)'
;GGPFGAEGPIIATGGALGSTFGQLLKITSNERKILLAAGATAGMSAIFGSPVAAIFLAIELLLFEFSPRSIIPVALACVTGAAGHHYLFESEPVFAITGFIEPPSNTALFLYSCMGIIIGVISVGVTRIVYLVEDLFEKLPIHWMWWPAIGGLFVGLIGFFAPKTLGVGYNNITDILNGSLSLQIIGTICILKFISWAIALGSGTSGGTLAPLLTIGSACGALLGFVMMHLFPEAGVTPALSALIGMATMFSGASRAFLTSIAFALETTGQFNGLVPLLAACTAAYFVSYLLMENTIMTEKISRRGIQTPVAYSPDVLQSFTVKQVMNNDALIVNAGISIGELQNTYASSGKRQPIIATDDKGSFAGTINPDDLLTVTGDQLLMPALKIVNSGTMHLDPDDTVGIAIESLIRNNSDGLAVISKDKVFKGFFSQQSVFNAHKIQLGLDSNNTVAISLKRQRLKMFVRGNRVIASLRKQ
;
A
#
# COMPACT_ATOMS: atom_id res chain seq x y z
N GLY A 1 -6.18 -24.03 21.33
CA GLY A 1 -7.64 -24.17 21.14
C GLY A 1 -8.14 -23.28 20.03
N GLY A 2 -8.04 -21.94 20.21
CA GLY A 2 -8.55 -20.97 19.24
C GLY A 2 -8.08 -21.20 17.80
N PRO A 3 -8.96 -21.03 16.79
CA PRO A 3 -8.69 -21.30 15.38
C PRO A 3 -7.94 -20.14 14.71
N PHE A 4 -6.85 -19.68 15.34
CA PHE A 4 -6.10 -18.50 14.90
C PHE A 4 -4.75 -18.88 14.33
N GLY A 5 -4.29 -18.03 13.42
CA GLY A 5 -2.91 -18.03 12.96
C GLY A 5 -1.94 -17.56 14.04
N ALA A 6 -0.77 -18.17 14.12
CA ALA A 6 0.31 -17.73 15.01
C ALA A 6 1.11 -16.54 14.42
N GLU A 7 0.93 -16.25 13.13
CA GLU A 7 1.73 -15.30 12.36
C GLU A 7 1.51 -13.87 12.80
N GLY A 8 0.25 -13.47 12.99
CA GLY A 8 -0.11 -12.11 13.41
C GLY A 8 0.64 -11.71 14.69
N PRO A 9 0.55 -12.51 15.77
CA PRO A 9 1.32 -12.29 17.00
C PRO A 9 2.84 -12.26 16.79
N ILE A 10 3.39 -13.12 15.92
CA ILE A 10 4.84 -13.17 15.65
C ILE A 10 5.31 -11.90 14.92
N ILE A 11 4.61 -11.52 13.85
CA ILE A 11 4.88 -10.31 13.07
C ILE A 11 4.75 -9.08 13.96
N ALA A 12 3.71 -9.03 14.80
CA ALA A 12 3.51 -7.94 15.76
C ALA A 12 4.61 -7.89 16.84
N THR A 13 5.06 -9.05 17.34
CA THR A 13 6.14 -9.13 18.34
C THR A 13 7.46 -8.68 17.73
N GLY A 14 7.80 -9.16 16.53
CA GLY A 14 8.97 -8.70 15.77
C GLY A 14 8.93 -7.20 15.53
N GLY A 15 7.78 -6.67 15.09
CA GLY A 15 7.59 -5.23 14.91
C GLY A 15 7.67 -4.43 16.21
N ALA A 16 7.17 -4.96 17.32
CA ALA A 16 7.27 -4.34 18.63
C ALA A 16 8.73 -4.26 19.11
N LEU A 17 9.52 -5.31 18.90
CA LEU A 17 10.96 -5.30 19.17
C LEU A 17 11.69 -4.26 18.32
N GLY A 18 11.41 -4.22 17.00
CA GLY A 18 11.97 -3.21 16.10
C GLY A 18 11.61 -1.78 16.51
N SER A 19 10.35 -1.55 16.89
CA SER A 19 9.88 -0.25 17.38
C SER A 19 10.50 0.14 18.71
N THR A 20 10.66 -0.82 19.65
CA THR A 20 11.30 -0.59 20.95
C THR A 20 12.75 -0.20 20.76
N PHE A 21 13.49 -0.91 19.89
CA PHE A 21 14.85 -0.53 19.56
C PHE A 21 14.92 0.86 18.91
N GLY A 22 14.00 1.17 18.00
CA GLY A 22 13.89 2.49 17.40
C GLY A 22 13.56 3.62 18.39
N GLN A 23 12.88 3.33 19.51
CA GLN A 23 12.64 4.31 20.58
C GLN A 23 13.86 4.55 21.46
N LEU A 24 14.77 3.58 21.56
CA LEU A 24 16.03 3.72 22.29
C LEU A 24 17.08 4.54 21.50
N LEU A 25 16.93 4.61 20.18
CA LEU A 25 17.82 5.36 19.29
C LEU A 25 17.33 6.80 19.04
N LYS A 26 18.25 7.72 18.76
CA LYS A 26 17.93 9.08 18.30
C LYS A 26 17.66 9.09 16.80
N ILE A 27 16.48 8.62 16.40
CA ILE A 27 16.07 8.50 15.00
C ILE A 27 14.74 9.19 14.74
N THR A 28 14.46 9.46 13.47
CA THR A 28 13.20 10.02 12.99
C THR A 28 12.04 9.02 13.07
N SER A 29 10.82 9.52 13.01
CA SER A 29 9.60 8.69 12.96
C SER A 29 9.57 7.74 11.76
N ASN A 30 10.13 8.16 10.62
CA ASN A 30 10.21 7.33 9.41
C ASN A 30 11.21 6.18 9.60
N GLU A 31 12.39 6.45 10.17
CA GLU A 31 13.37 5.41 10.47
C GLU A 31 12.82 4.40 11.50
N ARG A 32 12.07 4.87 12.51
CA ARG A 32 11.39 3.99 13.47
C ARG A 32 10.34 3.11 12.80
N LYS A 33 9.57 3.64 11.83
CA LYS A 33 8.62 2.86 11.02
C LYS A 33 9.36 1.77 10.22
N ILE A 34 10.53 2.09 9.66
CA ILE A 34 11.38 1.12 8.94
C ILE A 34 11.88 0.02 9.89
N LEU A 35 12.34 0.36 11.09
CA LEU A 35 12.78 -0.64 12.07
C LEU A 35 11.64 -1.55 12.54
N LEU A 36 10.44 -1.00 12.74
CA LEU A 36 9.24 -1.80 13.02
C LEU A 36 8.97 -2.79 11.88
N ALA A 37 8.99 -2.34 10.63
CA ALA A 37 8.79 -3.22 9.49
C ALA A 37 9.91 -4.27 9.37
N ALA A 38 11.16 -3.90 9.62
CA ALA A 38 12.30 -4.80 9.59
C ALA A 38 12.18 -5.92 10.63
N GLY A 39 11.79 -5.60 11.87
CA GLY A 39 11.54 -6.61 12.91
C GLY A 39 10.35 -7.52 12.58
N ALA A 40 9.28 -6.98 12.01
CA ALA A 40 8.14 -7.75 11.54
C ALA A 40 8.52 -8.73 10.40
N THR A 41 9.34 -8.27 9.44
CA THR A 41 9.90 -9.09 8.36
C THR A 41 10.83 -10.18 8.87
N ALA A 42 11.69 -9.87 9.85
CA ALA A 42 12.56 -10.87 10.47
C ALA A 42 11.74 -11.99 11.14
N GLY A 43 10.68 -11.63 11.89
CA GLY A 43 9.79 -12.61 12.52
C GLY A 43 9.06 -13.50 11.51
N MET A 44 8.55 -12.91 10.42
CA MET A 44 7.91 -13.65 9.34
C MET A 44 8.89 -14.63 8.67
N SER A 45 10.09 -14.15 8.32
CA SER A 45 11.15 -14.95 7.71
C SER A 45 11.60 -16.11 8.61
N ALA A 46 11.77 -15.85 9.91
CA ALA A 46 12.21 -16.83 10.89
C ALA A 46 11.24 -17.99 11.11
N ILE A 47 9.92 -17.76 10.99
CA ILE A 47 8.91 -18.79 11.25
C ILE A 47 8.55 -19.59 10.00
N PHE A 48 8.54 -18.95 8.83
CA PHE A 48 8.10 -19.60 7.60
C PHE A 48 9.20 -20.04 6.65
N GLY A 49 10.44 -19.60 6.88
CA GLY A 49 11.51 -19.80 5.90
C GLY A 49 11.20 -19.13 4.56
N SER A 50 10.37 -18.08 4.55
CA SER A 50 9.88 -17.40 3.33
C SER A 50 10.40 -15.95 3.23
N PRO A 51 11.69 -15.75 2.97
CA PRO A 51 12.30 -14.42 3.00
C PRO A 51 11.76 -13.47 1.92
N VAL A 52 11.50 -13.96 0.71
CA VAL A 52 10.99 -13.11 -0.38
C VAL A 52 9.57 -12.65 -0.07
N ALA A 53 8.73 -13.57 0.42
CA ALA A 53 7.39 -13.24 0.88
C ALA A 53 7.39 -12.22 2.03
N ALA A 54 8.32 -12.34 2.97
CA ALA A 54 8.43 -11.43 4.12
C ALA A 54 8.82 -10.00 3.70
N ILE A 55 9.66 -9.86 2.67
CA ILE A 55 10.01 -8.55 2.10
C ILE A 55 8.80 -7.94 1.39
N PHE A 56 8.10 -8.72 0.55
CA PHE A 56 6.88 -8.23 -0.10
C PHE A 56 5.80 -7.87 0.91
N LEU A 57 5.68 -8.62 2.02
CA LEU A 57 4.75 -8.28 3.10
C LEU A 57 5.07 -6.92 3.72
N ALA A 58 6.35 -6.63 3.98
CA ALA A 58 6.74 -5.31 4.46
C ALA A 58 6.40 -4.20 3.46
N ILE A 59 6.62 -4.43 2.17
CA ILE A 59 6.34 -3.45 1.13
C ILE A 59 4.83 -3.24 0.97
N GLU A 60 4.06 -4.31 0.74
CA GLU A 60 2.64 -4.28 0.42
C GLU A 60 1.71 -3.96 1.60
N LEU A 61 2.08 -4.30 2.84
CA LEU A 61 1.19 -4.17 4.00
C LEU A 61 1.69 -3.27 5.13
N LEU A 62 3.01 -3.03 5.26
CA LEU A 62 3.57 -2.27 6.40
C LEU A 62 4.08 -0.88 6.00
N LEU A 63 4.89 -0.80 4.95
CA LEU A 63 5.60 0.41 4.58
C LEU A 63 4.87 1.22 3.51
N PHE A 64 4.31 0.56 2.49
CA PHE A 64 3.79 1.21 1.28
C PHE A 64 4.80 2.17 0.63
N GLU A 65 6.09 1.80 0.66
CA GLU A 65 7.18 2.56 0.04
C GLU A 65 8.23 1.61 -0.51
N PHE A 66 8.76 1.93 -1.69
CA PHE A 66 9.86 1.20 -2.32
C PHE A 66 11.06 2.14 -2.51
N SER A 67 11.87 2.31 -1.46
CA SER A 67 13.09 3.12 -1.49
C SER A 67 14.28 2.37 -0.90
N PRO A 68 15.53 2.62 -1.35
CA PRO A 68 16.71 1.95 -0.79
C PRO A 68 16.85 2.15 0.73
N ARG A 69 16.41 3.30 1.24
CA ARG A 69 16.45 3.63 2.68
C ARG A 69 15.56 2.71 3.52
N SER A 70 14.46 2.20 2.96
CA SER A 70 13.56 1.28 3.64
C SER A 70 13.90 -0.19 3.34
N ILE A 71 14.20 -0.51 2.08
CA ILE A 71 14.41 -1.89 1.61
C ILE A 71 15.68 -2.50 2.21
N ILE A 72 16.80 -1.74 2.28
CA ILE A 72 18.08 -2.29 2.74
C ILE A 72 17.98 -2.77 4.20
N PRO A 73 17.49 -1.97 5.18
CA PRO A 73 17.32 -2.45 6.56
C PRO A 73 16.36 -3.64 6.68
N VAL A 74 15.25 -3.61 5.93
CA VAL A 74 14.25 -4.70 5.92
C VAL A 74 14.85 -6.00 5.37
N ALA A 75 15.60 -5.93 4.28
CA ALA A 75 16.26 -7.08 3.68
C ALA A 75 17.32 -7.67 4.62
N LEU A 76 18.14 -6.84 5.27
CA LEU A 76 19.13 -7.30 6.25
C LEU A 76 18.47 -8.04 7.41
N ALA A 77 17.40 -7.48 7.97
CA ALA A 77 16.64 -8.13 9.04
C ALA A 77 15.98 -9.44 8.57
N CYS A 78 15.48 -9.45 7.32
CA CYS A 78 14.94 -10.66 6.68
C CYS A 78 15.98 -11.77 6.58
N VAL A 79 17.20 -11.45 6.14
CA VAL A 79 18.32 -12.39 6.04
C VAL A 79 18.69 -12.93 7.41
N THR A 80 18.73 -12.09 8.45
CA THR A 80 18.97 -12.54 9.82
C THR A 80 17.86 -13.48 10.30
N GLY A 81 16.60 -13.16 10.01
CA GLY A 81 15.46 -14.03 10.31
C GLY A 81 15.56 -15.39 9.60
N ALA A 82 15.88 -15.39 8.31
CA ALA A 82 16.05 -16.62 7.51
C ALA A 82 17.23 -17.46 8.00
N ALA A 83 18.36 -16.83 8.35
CA ALA A 83 19.49 -17.52 8.97
C ALA A 83 19.09 -18.17 10.31
N GLY A 84 18.27 -17.46 11.10
CA GLY A 84 17.66 -18.02 12.31
C GLY A 84 16.73 -19.19 12.02
N HIS A 85 15.95 -19.13 10.92
CA HIS A 85 15.11 -20.24 10.48
C HIS A 85 15.95 -21.50 10.22
N HIS A 86 17.01 -21.37 9.40
CA HIS A 86 17.89 -22.50 9.07
C HIS A 86 18.65 -23.05 10.28
N TYR A 87 18.89 -22.22 11.30
CA TYR A 87 19.57 -22.65 12.52
C TYR A 87 18.65 -23.38 13.50
N LEU A 88 17.38 -22.97 13.58
CA LEU A 88 16.41 -23.45 14.59
C LEU A 88 15.43 -24.50 14.05
N PHE A 89 15.19 -24.51 12.75
CA PHE A 89 14.21 -25.37 12.09
C PHE A 89 14.89 -26.22 10.99
N GLU A 90 14.13 -27.17 10.46
CA GLU A 90 14.56 -27.99 9.34
C GLU A 90 14.60 -27.18 8.04
N SER A 91 15.43 -27.59 7.08
CA SER A 91 15.59 -26.91 5.80
C SER A 91 14.42 -27.13 4.82
N GLU A 92 13.43 -27.95 5.20
CA GLU A 92 12.30 -28.26 4.33
C GLU A 92 11.21 -27.17 4.38
N PRO A 93 10.46 -26.97 3.28
CA PRO A 93 9.34 -26.02 3.26
C PRO A 93 8.27 -26.37 4.30
N VAL A 94 7.74 -25.36 5.00
CA VAL A 94 6.75 -25.53 6.08
C VAL A 94 5.47 -26.26 5.62
N PHE A 95 5.10 -26.10 4.36
CA PHE A 95 3.96 -26.77 3.72
C PHE A 95 4.41 -27.65 2.54
N ALA A 96 5.46 -28.45 2.75
CA ALA A 96 6.04 -29.31 1.73
C ALA A 96 4.99 -30.17 1.00
N ILE A 97 5.03 -30.12 -0.34
CA ILE A 97 4.25 -31.00 -1.21
C ILE A 97 5.18 -32.11 -1.66
N THR A 98 4.87 -33.36 -1.29
CA THR A 98 5.74 -34.53 -1.53
C THR A 98 5.77 -34.96 -3.00
N GLY A 99 4.74 -34.61 -3.77
CA GLY A 99 4.67 -34.84 -5.20
C GLY A 99 5.29 -33.72 -6.03
N PHE A 100 5.80 -34.07 -7.21
CA PHE A 100 6.21 -33.09 -8.22
C PHE A 100 4.97 -32.50 -8.91
N ILE A 101 4.81 -31.17 -8.88
CA ILE A 101 3.77 -30.50 -9.65
C ILE A 101 4.27 -30.26 -11.08
N GLU A 102 3.63 -30.92 -12.04
CA GLU A 102 3.91 -30.68 -13.46
C GLU A 102 3.49 -29.26 -13.88
N PRO A 103 4.21 -28.64 -14.83
CA PRO A 103 3.78 -27.38 -15.43
C PRO A 103 2.35 -27.48 -15.98
N PRO A 104 1.45 -26.53 -15.67
CA PRO A 104 0.07 -26.61 -16.11
C PRO A 104 -0.05 -26.42 -17.62
N SER A 105 -1.01 -27.13 -18.22
CA SER A 105 -1.43 -26.87 -19.60
C SER A 105 -2.11 -25.50 -19.73
N ASN A 106 -2.26 -24.99 -20.95
CA ASN A 106 -2.99 -23.74 -21.19
C ASN A 106 -4.47 -23.81 -20.75
N THR A 107 -5.09 -24.99 -20.88
CA THR A 107 -6.47 -25.22 -20.43
C THR A 107 -6.55 -25.23 -18.91
N ALA A 108 -5.63 -25.89 -18.20
CA ALA A 108 -5.52 -25.82 -16.75
C ALA A 108 -5.30 -24.37 -16.28
N LEU A 109 -4.42 -23.62 -16.95
CA LEU A 109 -4.15 -22.22 -16.61
C LEU A 109 -5.40 -21.33 -16.70
N PHE A 110 -6.21 -21.53 -17.74
CA PHE A 110 -7.49 -20.84 -17.87
C PHE A 110 -8.45 -21.21 -16.72
N LEU A 111 -8.59 -22.50 -16.40
CA LEU A 111 -9.44 -22.96 -15.31
C LEU A 111 -8.98 -22.43 -13.95
N TYR A 112 -7.67 -22.40 -13.68
CA TYR A 112 -7.10 -21.80 -12.48
C TYR A 112 -7.35 -20.29 -12.39
N SER A 113 -7.34 -19.58 -13.52
CA SER A 113 -7.73 -18.17 -13.58
C SER A 113 -9.20 -17.98 -13.21
N CYS A 114 -10.10 -18.83 -13.73
CA CYS A 114 -11.52 -18.84 -13.34
C CYS A 114 -11.71 -19.18 -11.86
N MET A 115 -10.95 -20.14 -11.34
CA MET A 115 -10.95 -20.47 -9.92
C MET A 115 -10.58 -19.24 -9.08
N GLY A 116 -9.62 -18.44 -9.53
CA GLY A 116 -9.25 -17.21 -8.85
C GLY A 116 -10.35 -16.15 -8.81
N ILE A 117 -11.18 -16.05 -9.86
CA ILE A 117 -12.38 -15.18 -9.83
C ILE A 117 -13.35 -15.66 -8.75
N ILE A 118 -13.64 -16.97 -8.72
CA ILE A 118 -14.59 -17.57 -7.76
C ILE A 118 -14.08 -17.38 -6.32
N ILE A 119 -12.82 -17.73 -6.06
CA ILE A 119 -12.20 -17.57 -4.74
C ILE A 119 -12.09 -16.09 -4.37
N GLY A 120 -11.85 -15.19 -5.33
CA GLY A 120 -11.93 -13.75 -5.14
C GLY A 120 -13.29 -13.32 -4.58
N VAL A 121 -14.40 -13.79 -5.16
CA VAL A 121 -15.75 -13.51 -4.65
C VAL A 121 -15.95 -14.11 -3.25
N ILE A 122 -15.48 -15.34 -3.02
CA ILE A 122 -15.54 -15.98 -1.70
C ILE A 122 -14.76 -15.15 -0.67
N SER A 123 -13.57 -14.65 -0.99
CA SER A 123 -12.74 -13.85 -0.08
C SER A 123 -13.42 -12.53 0.34
N VAL A 124 -14.20 -11.93 -0.58
CA VAL A 124 -15.05 -10.77 -0.29
C VAL A 124 -16.16 -11.16 0.71
N GLY A 125 -16.81 -12.30 0.49
CA GLY A 125 -17.80 -12.85 1.41
C GLY A 125 -17.22 -13.11 2.80
N VAL A 126 -16.08 -13.80 2.87
CA VAL A 126 -15.31 -14.08 4.09
C VAL A 126 -15.04 -12.79 4.85
N THR A 127 -14.50 -11.77 4.19
CA THR A 127 -14.19 -10.49 4.83
C THR A 127 -15.45 -9.81 5.38
N ARG A 128 -16.53 -9.75 4.59
CA ARG A 128 -17.79 -9.13 5.02
C ARG A 128 -18.44 -9.86 6.20
N ILE A 129 -18.41 -11.19 6.19
CA ILE A 129 -18.98 -12.00 7.27
C ILE A 129 -18.18 -11.83 8.56
N VAL A 130 -16.84 -11.79 8.49
CA VAL A 130 -16.00 -11.52 9.67
C VAL A 130 -16.40 -10.21 10.34
N TYR A 131 -16.53 -9.13 9.57
CA TYR A 131 -16.96 -7.83 10.11
C TYR A 131 -18.42 -7.81 10.54
N LEU A 132 -19.31 -8.54 9.86
CA LEU A 132 -20.70 -8.70 10.29
C LEU A 132 -20.77 -9.38 11.67
N VAL A 133 -19.94 -10.41 11.91
CA VAL A 133 -19.90 -11.11 13.20
C VAL A 133 -19.36 -10.19 14.29
N GLU A 134 -18.32 -9.39 14.00
CA GLU A 134 -17.83 -8.34 14.91
C GLU A 134 -18.95 -7.33 15.25
N ASP A 135 -19.66 -6.81 14.25
CA ASP A 135 -20.79 -5.88 14.43
C ASP A 135 -21.96 -6.50 15.22
N LEU A 136 -22.12 -7.83 15.17
CA LEU A 136 -23.12 -8.56 15.96
C LEU A 136 -22.70 -8.70 17.42
N PHE A 137 -21.41 -8.93 17.69
CA PHE A 137 -20.88 -8.95 19.05
C PHE A 137 -21.02 -7.58 19.73
N GLU A 138 -20.77 -6.49 18.99
CA GLU A 138 -20.94 -5.12 19.51
C GLU A 138 -22.38 -4.79 19.92
N LYS A 139 -23.38 -5.51 19.37
CA LYS A 139 -24.80 -5.34 19.70
C LYS A 139 -25.26 -6.20 20.87
N LEU A 140 -24.43 -7.10 21.39
CA LEU A 140 -24.82 -7.92 22.53
C LEU A 140 -24.99 -7.04 23.77
N PRO A 141 -26.09 -7.21 24.54
CA PRO A 141 -26.33 -6.46 25.78
C PRO A 141 -25.45 -6.96 26.96
N ILE A 142 -24.28 -7.52 26.67
CA ILE A 142 -23.35 -8.12 27.63
C ILE A 142 -22.04 -7.33 27.58
N HIS A 143 -21.47 -7.04 28.75
CA HIS A 143 -20.20 -6.33 28.86
C HIS A 143 -19.09 -7.02 28.04
N TRP A 144 -18.34 -6.25 27.25
CA TRP A 144 -17.36 -6.72 26.26
C TRP A 144 -16.33 -7.72 26.79
N MET A 145 -15.99 -7.63 28.08
CA MET A 145 -15.09 -8.57 28.77
C MET A 145 -15.53 -10.05 28.66
N TRP A 146 -16.82 -10.31 28.49
CA TRP A 146 -17.38 -11.67 28.38
C TRP A 146 -17.46 -12.18 26.94
N TRP A 147 -17.30 -11.33 25.93
CA TRP A 147 -17.38 -11.77 24.53
C TRP A 147 -16.39 -12.89 24.20
N PRO A 148 -15.10 -12.82 24.60
CA PRO A 148 -14.16 -13.91 24.34
C PRO A 148 -14.58 -15.25 24.97
N ALA A 149 -15.25 -15.22 26.14
CA ALA A 149 -15.75 -16.44 26.77
C ALA A 149 -16.88 -17.08 25.95
N ILE A 150 -17.79 -16.26 25.42
CA ILE A 150 -18.86 -16.71 24.51
C ILE A 150 -18.24 -17.28 23.22
N GLY A 151 -17.29 -16.56 22.62
CA GLY A 151 -16.57 -17.03 21.44
C GLY A 151 -15.86 -18.36 21.68
N GLY A 152 -15.17 -18.49 22.83
CA GLY A 152 -14.50 -19.71 23.26
C GLY A 152 -15.44 -20.89 23.44
N LEU A 153 -16.66 -20.67 23.95
CA LEU A 153 -17.68 -21.71 24.06
C LEU A 153 -18.10 -22.25 22.69
N PHE A 154 -18.36 -21.37 21.72
CA PHE A 154 -18.70 -21.77 20.35
C PHE A 154 -17.54 -22.49 19.66
N VAL A 155 -16.31 -21.99 19.81
CA VAL A 155 -15.10 -22.65 19.29
C VAL A 155 -14.95 -24.05 19.91
N GLY A 156 -15.17 -24.19 21.21
CA GLY A 156 -15.11 -25.47 21.91
C GLY A 156 -16.17 -26.45 21.42
N LEU A 157 -17.41 -25.98 21.21
CA LEU A 157 -18.50 -26.80 20.69
C LEU A 157 -18.21 -27.29 19.26
N ILE A 158 -17.77 -26.39 18.38
CA ILE A 158 -17.37 -26.76 17.00
C ILE A 158 -16.19 -27.72 17.03
N GLY A 159 -15.19 -27.45 17.88
CA GLY A 159 -14.01 -28.30 18.05
C GLY A 159 -14.32 -29.69 18.58
N PHE A 160 -15.36 -29.84 19.41
CA PHE A 160 -15.82 -31.13 19.90
C PHE A 160 -16.32 -32.03 18.75
N PHE A 161 -17.09 -31.48 17.80
CA PHE A 161 -17.59 -32.23 16.64
C PHE A 161 -16.58 -32.29 15.48
N ALA A 162 -15.73 -31.28 15.34
CA ALA A 162 -14.75 -31.16 14.26
C ALA A 162 -13.37 -30.76 14.81
N PRO A 163 -12.60 -31.69 15.40
CA PRO A 163 -11.33 -31.40 16.08
C PRO A 163 -10.28 -30.75 15.18
N LYS A 164 -10.25 -31.11 13.89
CA LYS A 164 -9.34 -30.51 12.89
C LYS A 164 -9.56 -28.99 12.70
N THR A 165 -10.66 -28.41 13.17
CA THR A 165 -10.88 -26.95 13.09
C THR A 165 -10.08 -26.17 14.14
N LEU A 166 -9.69 -26.81 15.24
CA LEU A 166 -8.98 -26.17 16.35
C LEU A 166 -7.53 -25.85 16.01
N GLY A 167 -6.99 -24.84 16.70
CA GLY A 167 -5.59 -24.43 16.57
C GLY A 167 -5.26 -23.80 15.21
N VAL A 168 -3.95 -23.69 14.95
CA VAL A 168 -3.41 -22.95 13.80
C VAL A 168 -3.85 -23.58 12.48
N GLY A 169 -3.67 -24.89 12.34
CA GLY A 169 -4.13 -25.64 11.17
C GLY A 169 -3.08 -25.86 10.09
N TYR A 170 -1.78 -25.66 10.37
CA TYR A 170 -0.70 -25.96 9.43
C TYR A 170 -0.75 -27.40 8.90
N ASN A 171 -0.98 -28.39 9.78
CA ASN A 171 -1.15 -29.78 9.34
C ASN A 171 -2.33 -29.95 8.38
N ASN A 172 -3.42 -29.20 8.55
CA ASN A 172 -4.53 -29.25 7.60
C ASN A 172 -4.13 -28.68 6.24
N ILE A 173 -3.33 -27.61 6.21
CA ILE A 173 -2.83 -27.03 4.96
C ILE A 173 -2.00 -28.08 4.23
N THR A 174 -0.99 -28.65 4.89
CA THR A 174 -0.12 -29.68 4.33
C THR A 174 -0.90 -30.93 3.89
N ASP A 175 -1.84 -31.40 4.71
CA ASP A 175 -2.69 -32.55 4.40
C ASP A 175 -3.56 -32.30 3.14
N ILE A 176 -4.15 -31.10 3.02
CA ILE A 176 -4.97 -30.72 1.86
C ILE A 176 -4.11 -30.61 0.59
N LEU A 177 -2.93 -29.98 0.69
CA LEU A 177 -2.00 -29.83 -0.43
C LEU A 177 -1.49 -31.18 -0.94
N ASN A 178 -1.29 -32.15 -0.06
CA ASN A 178 -0.87 -33.51 -0.42
C ASN A 178 -2.05 -34.45 -0.77
N GLY A 179 -3.29 -33.97 -0.71
CA GLY A 179 -4.47 -34.78 -1.04
C GLY A 179 -4.72 -35.94 -0.07
N SER A 180 -4.23 -35.86 1.17
CA SER A 180 -4.34 -36.93 2.17
C SER A 180 -5.70 -36.96 2.89
N LEU A 181 -6.53 -35.93 2.73
CA LEU A 181 -7.85 -35.82 3.36
C LEU A 181 -8.98 -36.17 2.39
N SER A 182 -10.04 -36.77 2.94
CA SER A 182 -11.29 -36.97 2.20
C SER A 182 -11.99 -35.65 1.92
N LEU A 183 -12.73 -35.59 0.81
CA LEU A 183 -13.50 -34.41 0.40
C LEU A 183 -14.47 -33.92 1.49
N GLN A 184 -15.03 -34.85 2.26
CA GLN A 184 -15.91 -34.54 3.39
C GLN A 184 -15.17 -33.80 4.51
N ILE A 185 -13.95 -34.21 4.85
CA ILE A 185 -13.13 -33.53 5.85
C ILE A 185 -12.73 -32.14 5.34
N ILE A 186 -12.36 -32.02 4.06
CA ILE A 186 -12.02 -30.74 3.43
C ILE A 186 -13.21 -29.77 3.49
N GLY A 187 -14.42 -30.24 3.14
CA GLY A 187 -15.65 -29.45 3.26
C GLY A 187 -15.94 -29.03 4.70
N THR A 188 -15.72 -29.93 5.66
CA THR A 188 -15.89 -29.65 7.08
C THR A 188 -14.91 -28.57 7.55
N ILE A 189 -13.63 -28.67 7.18
CA ILE A 189 -12.62 -27.66 7.50
C ILE A 189 -12.98 -26.32 6.87
N CYS A 190 -13.35 -26.30 5.59
CA CYS A 190 -13.73 -25.09 4.87
C CYS A 190 -14.83 -24.30 5.60
N ILE A 191 -15.91 -24.98 5.99
CA ILE A 191 -17.09 -24.33 6.58
C ILE A 191 -16.90 -24.11 8.09
N LEU A 192 -16.60 -25.17 8.84
CA LEU A 192 -16.59 -25.09 10.30
C LEU A 192 -15.37 -24.35 10.84
N LYS A 193 -14.20 -24.44 10.20
CA LYS A 193 -13.04 -23.62 10.62
C LYS A 193 -13.30 -22.14 10.34
N PHE A 194 -13.94 -21.82 9.21
CA PHE A 194 -14.35 -20.45 8.90
C PHE A 194 -15.32 -19.90 9.94
N ILE A 195 -16.39 -20.62 10.27
CA ILE A 195 -17.38 -20.19 11.28
C ILE A 195 -16.70 -20.03 12.65
N SER A 196 -15.92 -21.03 13.07
CA SER A 196 -15.19 -21.01 14.33
C SER A 196 -14.24 -19.80 14.41
N TRP A 197 -13.50 -19.52 13.34
CA TRP A 197 -12.59 -18.39 13.26
C TRP A 197 -13.32 -17.04 13.21
N ALA A 198 -14.40 -16.89 12.45
CA ALA A 198 -15.18 -15.67 12.38
C ALA A 198 -15.80 -15.31 13.74
N ILE A 199 -16.35 -16.30 14.46
CA ILE A 199 -16.88 -16.12 15.82
C ILE A 199 -15.77 -15.77 16.81
N ALA A 200 -14.66 -16.50 16.77
CA ALA A 200 -13.53 -16.24 17.67
C ALA A 200 -12.97 -14.83 17.46
N LEU A 201 -12.76 -14.41 16.22
CA LEU A 201 -12.25 -13.09 15.88
C LEU A 201 -13.25 -11.97 16.22
N GLY A 202 -14.53 -12.15 15.88
CA GLY A 202 -15.59 -11.19 16.18
C GLY A 202 -15.86 -11.03 17.68
N SER A 203 -15.57 -12.05 18.49
CA SER A 203 -15.67 -11.98 19.96
C SER A 203 -14.63 -11.09 20.65
N GLY A 204 -13.72 -10.47 19.89
CA GLY A 204 -12.65 -9.64 20.42
C GLY A 204 -11.41 -10.43 20.86
N THR A 205 -11.33 -11.73 20.56
CA THR A 205 -10.13 -12.52 20.83
C THR A 205 -9.04 -12.17 19.83
N SER A 206 -7.81 -11.94 20.33
CA SER A 206 -6.65 -11.61 19.49
C SER A 206 -6.05 -12.86 18.85
N GLY A 207 -5.72 -12.78 17.56
CA GLY A 207 -5.05 -13.86 16.82
C GLY A 207 -4.78 -13.50 15.36
N GLY A 208 -3.89 -14.27 14.71
CA GLY A 208 -3.55 -14.07 13.32
C GLY A 208 -4.67 -14.51 12.37
N THR A 209 -4.80 -13.80 11.24
CA THR A 209 -5.78 -14.08 10.18
C THR A 209 -5.19 -14.86 9.01
N LEU A 210 -3.86 -14.94 8.92
CA LEU A 210 -3.14 -15.56 7.80
C LEU A 210 -3.42 -17.07 7.72
N ALA A 211 -3.04 -17.90 8.71
CA ALA A 211 -3.27 -19.35 8.65
C ALA A 211 -4.73 -19.75 8.38
N PRO A 212 -5.75 -19.13 9.02
CA PRO A 212 -7.14 -19.42 8.74
C PRO A 212 -7.52 -19.13 7.28
N LEU A 213 -7.13 -17.97 6.74
CA LEU A 213 -7.36 -17.64 5.33
C LEU A 213 -6.69 -18.65 4.39
N LEU A 214 -5.45 -19.05 4.68
CA LEU A 214 -4.74 -20.05 3.89
C LEU A 214 -5.41 -21.43 3.96
N THR A 215 -5.86 -21.85 5.14
CA THR A 215 -6.53 -23.15 5.34
C THR A 215 -7.89 -23.20 4.65
N ILE A 216 -8.68 -22.12 4.78
CA ILE A 216 -9.99 -22.02 4.12
C ILE A 216 -9.77 -21.91 2.60
N GLY A 217 -8.76 -21.16 2.17
CA GLY A 217 -8.36 -21.03 0.78
C GLY A 217 -7.94 -22.36 0.16
N SER A 218 -7.06 -23.12 0.81
CA SER A 218 -6.62 -24.43 0.33
C SER A 218 -7.79 -25.41 0.23
N ALA A 219 -8.68 -25.40 1.23
CA ALA A 219 -9.88 -26.22 1.21
C ALA A 219 -10.83 -25.84 0.07
N CYS A 220 -11.11 -24.55 -0.12
CA CYS A 220 -11.90 -24.05 -1.25
C CYS A 220 -11.27 -24.43 -2.60
N GLY A 221 -9.96 -24.25 -2.74
CA GLY A 221 -9.21 -24.61 -3.93
C GLY A 221 -9.29 -26.10 -4.24
N ALA A 222 -9.10 -26.97 -3.24
CA ALA A 222 -9.22 -28.41 -3.40
C ALA A 222 -10.65 -28.83 -3.82
N LEU A 223 -11.69 -28.26 -3.20
CA LEU A 223 -13.08 -28.54 -3.55
C LEU A 223 -13.40 -28.08 -4.98
N LEU A 224 -12.98 -26.89 -5.37
CA LEU A 224 -13.17 -26.37 -6.73
C LEU A 224 -12.36 -27.17 -7.75
N GLY A 225 -11.14 -27.56 -7.41
CA GLY A 225 -10.28 -28.43 -8.22
C GLY A 225 -10.95 -29.78 -8.48
N PHE A 226 -11.52 -30.41 -7.45
CA PHE A 226 -12.28 -31.65 -7.61
C PHE A 226 -13.46 -31.50 -8.59
N VAL A 227 -14.22 -30.41 -8.48
CA VAL A 227 -15.31 -30.11 -9.43
C VAL A 227 -14.77 -29.88 -10.84
N MET A 228 -13.68 -29.14 -10.99
CA MET A 228 -13.07 -28.87 -12.29
C MET A 228 -12.51 -30.13 -12.96
N MET A 229 -11.91 -31.05 -12.19
CA MET A 229 -11.45 -32.34 -12.71
C MET A 229 -12.61 -33.21 -13.19
N HIS A 230 -13.77 -33.13 -12.52
CA HIS A 230 -14.95 -33.87 -12.96
C HIS A 230 -15.58 -33.27 -14.23
N LEU A 231 -15.62 -31.95 -14.34
CA LEU A 231 -16.19 -31.24 -15.50
C LEU A 231 -15.23 -31.23 -16.70
N PHE A 232 -13.92 -31.19 -16.46
CA PHE A 232 -12.87 -31.09 -17.47
C PHE A 232 -11.71 -32.08 -17.18
N PRO A 233 -11.93 -33.40 -17.34
CA PRO A 233 -10.92 -34.42 -16.98
C PRO A 233 -9.59 -34.26 -17.73
N GLU A 234 -9.64 -33.87 -19.01
CA GLU A 234 -8.48 -33.72 -19.89
C GLU A 234 -7.76 -32.36 -19.73
N ALA A 235 -8.20 -31.51 -18.80
CA ALA A 235 -7.61 -30.18 -18.65
C ALA A 235 -6.24 -30.20 -17.94
N GLY A 236 -5.86 -31.30 -17.25
CA GLY A 236 -4.63 -31.36 -16.47
C GLY A 236 -4.69 -30.59 -15.15
N VAL A 237 -5.88 -30.45 -14.58
CA VAL A 237 -6.07 -29.88 -13.23
C VAL A 237 -5.68 -30.94 -12.20
N THR A 238 -4.88 -30.54 -11.20
CA THR A 238 -4.46 -31.46 -10.12
C THR A 238 -4.98 -30.96 -8.76
N PRO A 239 -5.29 -31.86 -7.81
CA PRO A 239 -5.77 -31.46 -6.49
C PRO A 239 -4.76 -30.60 -5.73
N ALA A 240 -3.48 -30.97 -5.76
CA ALA A 240 -2.39 -30.28 -5.07
C ALA A 240 -2.22 -28.84 -5.57
N LEU A 241 -2.16 -28.64 -6.89
CA LEU A 241 -2.03 -27.31 -7.47
C LEU A 241 -3.31 -26.48 -7.27
N SER A 242 -4.49 -27.12 -7.29
CA SER A 242 -5.75 -26.43 -7.00
C SER A 242 -5.82 -25.91 -5.57
N ALA A 243 -5.39 -26.72 -4.60
CA ALA A 243 -5.27 -26.33 -3.20
C ALA A 243 -4.24 -25.21 -3.00
N LEU A 244 -3.06 -25.32 -3.63
CA LEU A 244 -2.01 -24.29 -3.60
C LEU A 244 -2.51 -22.94 -4.13
N ILE A 245 -3.20 -22.97 -5.26
CA ILE A 245 -3.78 -21.77 -5.86
C ILE A 245 -4.88 -21.22 -4.96
N GLY A 246 -5.76 -22.06 -4.42
CA GLY A 246 -6.82 -21.58 -3.52
C GLY A 246 -6.28 -20.93 -2.25
N MET A 247 -5.21 -21.51 -1.68
CA MET A 247 -4.49 -20.96 -0.53
C MET A 247 -4.00 -19.53 -0.80
N ALA A 248 -3.20 -19.33 -1.86
CA ALA A 248 -2.64 -18.03 -2.19
C ALA A 248 -3.72 -17.02 -2.61
N THR A 249 -4.70 -17.49 -3.39
CA THR A 249 -5.71 -16.63 -4.00
C THR A 249 -6.71 -16.11 -2.98
N MET A 250 -7.04 -16.91 -1.96
CA MET A 250 -7.86 -16.45 -0.82
C MET A 250 -7.16 -15.31 -0.07
N PHE A 251 -5.86 -15.45 0.20
CA PHE A 251 -5.10 -14.40 0.88
C PHE A 251 -4.99 -13.15 0.00
N SER A 252 -4.62 -13.28 -1.28
CA SER A 252 -4.57 -12.16 -2.24
C SER A 252 -5.89 -11.40 -2.32
N GLY A 253 -7.02 -12.11 -2.40
CA GLY A 253 -8.34 -11.50 -2.45
C GLY A 253 -8.74 -10.79 -1.15
N ALA A 254 -8.51 -11.40 0.01
CA ALA A 254 -8.90 -10.84 1.30
C ALA A 254 -8.01 -9.67 1.76
N SER A 255 -6.69 -9.75 1.54
CA SER A 255 -5.70 -8.80 2.06
C SER A 255 -5.19 -7.80 1.02
N ARG A 256 -5.33 -8.11 -0.29
CA ARG A 256 -4.67 -7.40 -1.40
C ARG A 256 -3.13 -7.40 -1.33
N ALA A 257 -2.53 -8.38 -0.65
CA ALA A 257 -1.09 -8.62 -0.67
C ALA A 257 -0.73 -9.55 -1.84
N PHE A 258 -0.66 -9.00 -3.04
CA PHE A 258 -0.56 -9.78 -4.29
C PHE A 258 0.77 -10.53 -4.41
N LEU A 259 1.89 -9.82 -4.37
CA LEU A 259 3.22 -10.42 -4.49
C LEU A 259 3.56 -11.27 -3.28
N THR A 260 3.13 -10.85 -2.10
CA THR A 260 3.27 -11.62 -0.85
C THR A 260 2.59 -12.98 -0.97
N SER A 261 1.36 -13.03 -1.46
CA SER A 261 0.60 -14.29 -1.58
C SER A 261 1.29 -15.30 -2.50
N ILE A 262 1.81 -14.82 -3.63
CA ILE A 262 2.48 -15.67 -4.63
C ILE A 262 3.82 -16.17 -4.09
N ALA A 263 4.67 -15.25 -3.61
CA ALA A 263 5.98 -15.61 -3.08
C ALA A 263 5.85 -16.55 -1.87
N PHE A 264 4.90 -16.27 -0.97
CA PHE A 264 4.66 -17.10 0.21
C PHE A 264 4.27 -18.52 -0.20
N ALA A 265 3.33 -18.67 -1.13
CA ALA A 265 2.90 -19.97 -1.61
C ALA A 265 4.03 -20.78 -2.24
N LEU A 266 4.91 -20.14 -3.02
CA LEU A 266 6.06 -20.78 -3.65
C LEU A 266 7.13 -21.20 -2.64
N GLU A 267 7.56 -20.28 -1.76
CA GLU A 267 8.61 -20.55 -0.78
C GLU A 267 8.18 -21.59 0.25
N THR A 268 6.92 -21.51 0.73
CA THR A 268 6.45 -22.44 1.78
C THR A 268 6.08 -23.83 1.26
N THR A 269 5.92 -24.02 -0.06
CA THR A 269 5.64 -25.35 -0.64
C THR A 269 6.79 -25.93 -1.46
N GLY A 270 7.74 -25.09 -1.90
CA GLY A 270 8.84 -25.46 -2.79
C GLY A 270 8.44 -25.66 -4.26
N GLN A 271 7.19 -25.37 -4.64
CA GLN A 271 6.65 -25.74 -5.96
C GLN A 271 6.66 -24.57 -6.97
N PHE A 272 7.83 -24.30 -7.54
CA PHE A 272 8.04 -23.18 -8.47
C PHE A 272 7.28 -23.28 -9.81
N ASN A 273 6.90 -24.49 -10.22
CA ASN A 273 6.04 -24.70 -11.40
C ASN A 273 4.64 -24.06 -11.23
N GLY A 274 4.23 -23.76 -9.99
CA GLY A 274 2.99 -23.05 -9.68
C GLY A 274 3.03 -21.54 -9.96
N LEU A 275 4.17 -20.94 -10.34
CA LEU A 275 4.31 -19.48 -10.46
C LEU A 275 3.28 -18.84 -11.42
N VAL A 276 3.20 -19.34 -12.65
CA VAL A 276 2.30 -18.79 -13.69
C VAL A 276 0.81 -18.90 -13.30
N PRO A 277 0.29 -20.07 -12.86
CA PRO A 277 -1.11 -20.15 -12.45
C PRO A 277 -1.40 -19.37 -11.16
N LEU A 278 -0.43 -19.26 -10.23
CA LEU A 278 -0.56 -18.39 -9.05
C LEU A 278 -0.70 -16.92 -9.46
N LEU A 279 0.14 -16.44 -10.39
CA LEU A 279 0.04 -15.07 -10.93
C LEU A 279 -1.36 -14.82 -11.52
N ALA A 280 -1.85 -15.71 -12.36
CA ALA A 280 -3.13 -15.55 -13.04
C ALA A 280 -4.31 -15.54 -12.05
N ALA A 281 -4.38 -16.53 -11.15
CA ALA A 281 -5.45 -16.67 -10.18
C ALA A 281 -5.42 -15.56 -9.11
N CYS A 282 -4.24 -15.22 -8.57
CA CYS A 282 -4.10 -14.14 -7.59
C CYS A 282 -4.47 -12.77 -8.20
N THR A 283 -4.15 -12.54 -9.48
CA THR A 283 -4.56 -11.32 -10.21
C THR A 283 -6.08 -11.26 -10.34
N ALA A 284 -6.71 -12.37 -10.70
CA ALA A 284 -8.16 -12.46 -10.82
C ALA A 284 -8.86 -12.17 -9.48
N ALA A 285 -8.39 -12.74 -8.37
CA ALA A 285 -8.97 -12.46 -7.05
C ALA A 285 -8.70 -11.04 -6.58
N TYR A 286 -7.51 -10.50 -6.80
CA TYR A 286 -7.18 -9.11 -6.50
C TYR A 286 -8.13 -8.17 -7.25
N PHE A 287 -8.37 -8.42 -8.54
CA PHE A 287 -9.28 -7.64 -9.37
C PHE A 287 -10.72 -7.66 -8.81
N VAL A 288 -11.22 -8.84 -8.45
CA VAL A 288 -12.54 -8.98 -7.81
C VAL A 288 -12.61 -8.22 -6.48
N SER A 289 -11.59 -8.37 -5.64
CA SER A 289 -11.48 -7.66 -4.36
C SER A 289 -11.47 -6.15 -4.54
N TYR A 290 -10.69 -5.64 -5.49
CA TYR A 290 -10.60 -4.21 -5.81
C TYR A 290 -11.95 -3.62 -6.24
N LEU A 291 -12.73 -4.38 -7.01
CA LEU A 291 -14.03 -3.95 -7.49
C LEU A 291 -15.13 -4.00 -6.41
N LEU A 292 -15.12 -5.03 -5.55
CA LEU A 292 -16.23 -5.30 -4.64
C LEU A 292 -16.03 -4.79 -3.21
N MET A 293 -14.78 -4.52 -2.82
CA MET A 293 -14.42 -4.05 -1.47
C MET A 293 -13.79 -2.65 -1.53
N GLU A 294 -14.02 -1.88 -0.48
CA GLU A 294 -13.40 -0.57 -0.31
C GLU A 294 -12.05 -0.74 0.40
N ASN A 295 -12.12 -1.27 1.61
CA ASN A 295 -10.98 -1.67 2.43
C ASN A 295 -10.84 -3.20 2.45
N THR A 296 -9.66 -3.68 2.84
CA THR A 296 -9.33 -5.10 2.93
C THR A 296 -9.64 -5.63 4.33
N ILE A 297 -9.50 -6.95 4.53
CA ILE A 297 -9.63 -7.52 5.87
C ILE A 297 -8.65 -6.90 6.87
N MET A 298 -7.50 -6.41 6.40
CA MET A 298 -6.45 -5.82 7.23
C MET A 298 -6.65 -4.32 7.48
N THR A 299 -7.27 -3.58 6.53
CA THR A 299 -7.38 -2.12 6.61
C THR A 299 -8.74 -1.61 7.08
N GLU A 300 -9.79 -2.43 7.02
CA GLU A 300 -11.15 -2.01 7.37
C GLU A 300 -11.26 -1.51 8.83
N LYS A 301 -10.67 -2.18 9.84
CA LYS A 301 -10.64 -1.66 11.22
C LYS A 301 -9.95 -0.30 11.35
N ILE A 302 -8.90 -0.05 10.56
CA ILE A 302 -8.15 1.21 10.58
C ILE A 302 -9.00 2.31 9.94
N SER A 303 -9.66 2.00 8.82
CA SER A 303 -10.58 2.90 8.13
C SER A 303 -11.77 3.30 9.00
N ARG A 304 -12.37 2.35 9.74
CA ARG A 304 -13.46 2.62 10.70
C ARG A 304 -13.06 3.57 11.83
N ARG A 305 -11.76 3.71 12.13
CA ARG A 305 -11.21 4.69 13.09
C ARG A 305 -10.94 6.07 12.45
N GLY A 306 -11.35 6.29 11.20
CA GLY A 306 -11.17 7.55 10.48
C GLY A 306 -9.79 7.74 9.85
N ILE A 307 -8.93 6.71 9.86
CA ILE A 307 -7.58 6.78 9.28
C ILE A 307 -7.66 6.33 7.82
N GLN A 308 -7.27 7.20 6.89
CA GLN A 308 -7.17 6.82 5.47
C GLN A 308 -5.91 5.99 5.26
N THR A 309 -6.08 4.76 4.78
CA THR A 309 -4.96 3.88 4.42
C THR A 309 -4.58 4.11 2.96
N PRO A 310 -3.27 4.24 2.64
CA PRO A 310 -2.82 4.36 1.25
C PRO A 310 -3.22 3.12 0.45
N VAL A 311 -3.68 3.34 -0.77
CA VAL A 311 -4.19 2.30 -1.69
C VAL A 311 -3.34 2.15 -2.96
N ALA A 312 -2.40 3.05 -3.19
CA ALA A 312 -1.52 3.04 -4.35
C ALA A 312 -0.16 3.65 -4.02
N TYR A 313 0.87 3.20 -4.73
CA TYR A 313 2.17 3.87 -4.78
C TYR A 313 2.06 5.04 -5.75
N SER A 314 2.03 6.27 -5.23
CA SER A 314 2.08 7.48 -6.05
C SER A 314 3.49 8.04 -6.04
N PRO A 315 4.05 8.43 -7.20
CA PRO A 315 5.26 9.22 -7.23
C PRO A 315 5.02 10.54 -6.48
N ASP A 316 6.04 11.02 -5.77
CA ASP A 316 5.98 12.31 -5.12
C ASP A 316 5.90 13.41 -6.20
N VAL A 317 4.80 14.16 -6.19
CA VAL A 317 4.56 15.26 -7.15
C VAL A 317 5.70 16.27 -7.10
N LEU A 318 6.27 16.53 -5.92
CA LEU A 318 7.33 17.52 -5.75
C LEU A 318 8.67 17.07 -6.37
N GLN A 319 8.88 15.76 -6.49
CA GLN A 319 10.06 15.20 -7.15
C GLN A 319 9.83 14.95 -8.65
N SER A 320 8.57 14.94 -9.10
CA SER A 320 8.20 14.58 -10.48
C SER A 320 8.31 15.74 -11.46
N PHE A 321 8.24 16.99 -10.96
CA PHE A 321 8.31 18.20 -11.78
C PHE A 321 9.59 18.97 -11.51
N THR A 322 10.13 19.59 -12.56
CA THR A 322 11.25 20.54 -12.44
C THR A 322 10.74 21.97 -12.30
N VAL A 323 11.56 22.85 -11.73
CA VAL A 323 11.25 24.27 -11.56
C VAL A 323 10.91 24.91 -12.90
N LYS A 324 11.64 24.60 -13.97
CA LYS A 324 11.36 25.12 -15.33
C LYS A 324 9.95 24.83 -15.83
N GLN A 325 9.34 23.72 -15.43
CA GLN A 325 8.00 23.32 -15.88
C GLN A 325 6.89 24.08 -15.18
N VAL A 326 7.16 24.64 -13.99
CA VAL A 326 6.13 25.21 -13.11
C VAL A 326 6.38 26.66 -12.70
N MET A 327 7.56 27.19 -13.01
CA MET A 327 7.93 28.58 -12.75
C MET A 327 7.01 29.55 -13.50
N ASN A 328 6.79 30.71 -12.90
CA ASN A 328 6.07 31.81 -13.52
C ASN A 328 7.06 32.76 -14.20
N ASN A 329 6.68 33.30 -15.36
CA ASN A 329 7.50 34.29 -16.07
C ASN A 329 7.13 35.74 -15.70
N ASP A 330 6.11 35.92 -14.86
CA ASP A 330 5.61 37.23 -14.43
C ASP A 330 6.52 37.81 -13.33
N ALA A 331 7.52 38.58 -13.75
CA ALA A 331 8.40 39.35 -12.88
C ALA A 331 8.75 40.70 -13.52
N LEU A 332 8.90 41.74 -12.70
CA LEU A 332 9.38 43.04 -13.16
C LEU A 332 10.91 43.02 -13.22
N ILE A 333 11.46 43.00 -14.44
CA ILE A 333 12.92 43.01 -14.65
C ILE A 333 13.38 44.45 -14.85
N VAL A 334 14.33 44.90 -14.04
CA VAL A 334 14.88 46.26 -14.10
C VAL A 334 16.41 46.23 -14.03
N ASN A 335 17.04 47.17 -14.73
CA ASN A 335 18.47 47.39 -14.57
C ASN A 335 18.75 48.01 -13.20
N ALA A 336 19.77 47.52 -12.48
CA ALA A 336 20.09 47.96 -11.12
C ALA A 336 20.54 49.45 -11.03
N GLY A 337 20.91 50.06 -12.16
CA GLY A 337 21.23 51.47 -12.28
C GLY A 337 20.02 52.41 -12.35
N ILE A 338 18.79 51.88 -12.50
CA ILE A 338 17.56 52.71 -12.50
C ILE A 338 17.43 53.47 -11.17
N SER A 339 16.88 54.69 -11.20
CA SER A 339 16.61 55.42 -9.96
C SER A 339 15.48 54.76 -9.16
N ILE A 340 15.53 54.83 -7.83
CA ILE A 340 14.49 54.25 -6.96
C ILE A 340 13.12 54.91 -7.24
N GLY A 341 13.08 56.21 -7.52
CA GLY A 341 11.85 56.92 -7.87
C GLY A 341 11.21 56.45 -9.18
N GLU A 342 12.01 56.22 -10.23
CA GLU A 342 11.51 55.63 -11.49
C GLU A 342 11.05 54.20 -11.29
N LEU A 343 11.74 53.43 -10.45
CA LEU A 343 11.34 52.06 -10.11
C LEU A 343 9.99 52.03 -9.37
N GLN A 344 9.77 52.93 -8.41
CA GLN A 344 8.48 53.07 -7.72
C GLN A 344 7.35 53.39 -8.69
N ASN A 345 7.56 54.35 -9.60
CA ASN A 345 6.57 54.71 -10.62
C ASN A 345 6.26 53.53 -11.56
N THR A 346 7.29 52.82 -12.01
CA THR A 346 7.14 51.64 -12.87
C THR A 346 6.38 50.52 -12.16
N TYR A 347 6.72 50.28 -10.88
CA TYR A 347 6.05 49.29 -10.05
C TYR A 347 4.57 49.64 -9.82
N ALA A 348 4.26 50.89 -9.46
CA ALA A 348 2.91 51.38 -9.27
C ALA A 348 2.07 51.28 -10.56
N SER A 349 2.67 51.60 -11.71
CA SER A 349 2.03 51.53 -13.02
C SER A 349 1.67 50.10 -13.44
N SER A 350 2.37 49.09 -12.92
CA SER A 350 2.12 47.69 -13.25
C SER A 350 0.80 47.14 -12.68
N GLY A 351 0.25 47.80 -11.65
CA GLY A 351 -1.06 47.47 -11.06
C GLY A 351 -1.15 46.09 -10.39
N LYS A 352 -0.04 45.34 -10.30
CA LYS A 352 0.03 44.00 -9.68
C LYS A 352 1.24 43.89 -8.77
N ARG A 353 1.08 43.24 -7.62
CA ARG A 353 2.20 42.89 -6.75
C ARG A 353 2.97 41.74 -7.39
N GLN A 354 4.10 42.06 -8.01
CA GLN A 354 4.96 41.10 -8.71
C GLN A 354 6.40 41.16 -8.15
N PRO A 355 7.17 40.07 -8.25
CA PRO A 355 8.57 40.08 -7.84
C PRO A 355 9.40 41.02 -8.71
N ILE A 356 10.35 41.72 -8.10
CA ILE A 356 11.26 42.66 -8.79
C ILE A 356 12.64 42.03 -8.88
N ILE A 357 13.14 41.89 -10.10
CA ILE A 357 14.41 41.26 -10.43
C ILE A 357 15.36 42.35 -10.97
N ALA A 358 16.51 42.49 -10.33
CA ALA A 358 17.53 43.43 -10.75
C ALA A 358 18.57 42.75 -11.63
N THR A 359 18.92 43.38 -12.75
CA THR A 359 19.98 42.93 -13.66
C THR A 359 21.10 43.96 -13.78
N ASP A 360 22.30 43.52 -14.15
CA ASP A 360 23.38 44.41 -14.55
C ASP A 360 23.17 44.96 -15.98
N ASP A 361 24.10 45.81 -16.43
CA ASP A 361 24.08 46.41 -17.78
C ASP A 361 24.24 45.39 -18.91
N LYS A 362 24.68 44.16 -18.60
CA LYS A 362 24.85 43.04 -19.53
C LYS A 362 23.64 42.10 -19.53
N GLY A 363 22.61 42.38 -18.72
CA GLY A 363 21.42 41.54 -18.57
C GLY A 363 21.63 40.32 -17.64
N SER A 364 22.74 40.26 -16.91
CA SER A 364 23.00 39.22 -15.91
C SER A 364 22.25 39.54 -14.63
N PHE A 365 21.78 38.52 -13.92
CA PHE A 365 21.11 38.66 -12.64
C PHE A 365 22.03 39.29 -11.58
N ALA A 366 21.57 40.39 -10.98
CA ALA A 366 22.27 41.13 -9.93
C ALA A 366 21.63 40.94 -8.53
N GLY A 367 20.35 40.56 -8.45
CA GLY A 367 19.65 40.28 -7.20
C GLY A 367 18.14 40.45 -7.31
N THR A 368 17.47 40.42 -6.16
CA THR A 368 16.03 40.73 -6.07
C THR A 368 15.77 41.94 -5.18
N ILE A 369 14.65 42.64 -5.39
CA ILE A 369 14.21 43.78 -4.59
C ILE A 369 12.88 43.42 -3.95
N ASN A 370 12.78 43.53 -2.63
CA ASN A 370 11.51 43.36 -1.92
C ASN A 370 10.62 44.60 -2.18
N PRO A 371 9.38 44.42 -2.68
CA PRO A 371 8.46 45.54 -2.88
C PRO A 371 8.22 46.38 -1.62
N ASP A 372 8.27 45.77 -0.43
CA ASP A 372 8.04 46.49 0.82
C ASP A 372 9.23 47.43 1.12
N ASP A 373 10.46 46.97 0.89
CA ASP A 373 11.65 47.80 1.02
C ASP A 373 11.62 48.95 0.00
N LEU A 374 11.19 48.68 -1.23
CA LEU A 374 11.04 49.71 -2.26
C LEU A 374 10.07 50.82 -1.86
N LEU A 375 8.92 50.48 -1.27
CA LEU A 375 7.86 51.44 -0.93
C LEU A 375 8.16 52.26 0.34
N THR A 376 9.09 51.81 1.18
CA THR A 376 9.51 52.57 2.38
C THR A 376 10.46 53.72 2.08
N VAL A 377 11.14 53.70 0.93
CA VAL A 377 12.10 54.75 0.55
C VAL A 377 11.38 56.02 0.12
N THR A 378 11.71 57.15 0.74
CA THR A 378 11.12 58.47 0.46
C THR A 378 12.18 59.58 0.47
N GLY A 379 11.84 60.76 -0.05
CA GLY A 379 12.73 61.93 -0.08
C GLY A 379 13.91 61.80 -1.04
N ASP A 380 15.06 62.40 -0.69
CA ASP A 380 16.25 62.46 -1.56
C ASP A 380 16.85 61.08 -1.92
N GLN A 381 16.48 60.03 -1.17
CA GLN A 381 16.88 58.67 -1.47
C GLN A 381 16.27 58.13 -2.78
N LEU A 382 15.17 58.74 -3.26
CA LEU A 382 14.54 58.38 -4.54
C LEU A 382 15.45 58.61 -5.75
N LEU A 383 16.43 59.51 -5.63
CA LEU A 383 17.42 59.81 -6.68
C LEU A 383 18.58 58.81 -6.70
N MET A 384 18.70 57.94 -5.69
CA MET A 384 19.77 56.94 -5.64
C MET A 384 19.50 55.78 -6.60
N PRO A 385 20.54 55.08 -7.09
CA PRO A 385 20.38 53.87 -7.88
C PRO A 385 19.70 52.75 -7.07
N ALA A 386 18.84 51.97 -7.73
CA ALA A 386 18.17 50.81 -7.16
C ALA A 386 19.15 49.77 -6.62
N LEU A 387 20.40 49.74 -7.11
CA LEU A 387 21.49 48.90 -6.61
C LEU A 387 21.66 48.96 -5.08
N LYS A 388 21.31 50.08 -4.41
CA LYS A 388 21.38 50.20 -2.95
C LYS A 388 20.35 49.38 -2.18
N ILE A 389 19.23 49.04 -2.82
CA ILE A 389 18.14 48.24 -2.22
C ILE A 389 18.08 46.83 -2.83
N VAL A 390 19.00 46.49 -3.75
CA VAL A 390 19.14 45.14 -4.30
C VAL A 390 19.70 44.21 -3.23
N ASN A 391 18.98 43.14 -2.96
CA ASN A 391 19.50 42.03 -2.18
C ASN A 391 20.29 41.09 -3.12
N SER A 392 21.61 41.27 -3.14
CA SER A 392 22.53 40.50 -3.99
C SER A 392 22.88 39.11 -3.43
N GLY A 393 22.56 38.87 -2.14
CA GLY A 393 22.77 37.59 -1.46
C GLY A 393 21.61 36.60 -1.61
N THR A 394 20.61 36.89 -2.46
CA THR A 394 19.44 36.03 -2.59
C THR A 394 19.80 34.69 -3.21
N MET A 395 19.41 33.62 -2.51
CA MET A 395 19.44 32.27 -3.05
C MET A 395 18.60 32.22 -4.34
N HIS A 396 19.05 31.43 -5.30
CA HIS A 396 18.38 31.22 -6.57
C HIS A 396 18.29 29.73 -6.87
N LEU A 397 17.42 29.38 -7.79
CA LEU A 397 17.17 28.01 -8.23
C LEU A 397 17.71 27.81 -9.65
N ASP A 398 18.19 26.61 -9.93
CA ASP A 398 18.46 26.18 -11.30
C ASP A 398 17.14 25.73 -11.96
N PRO A 399 16.90 26.01 -13.25
CA PRO A 399 15.74 25.50 -13.99
C PRO A 399 15.53 23.99 -13.87
N ASP A 400 16.60 23.22 -13.73
CA ASP A 400 16.57 21.76 -13.65
C ASP A 400 16.38 21.23 -12.22
N ASP A 401 16.36 22.09 -11.20
CA ASP A 401 16.03 21.71 -9.83
C ASP A 401 14.62 21.13 -9.75
N THR A 402 14.40 20.20 -8.82
CA THR A 402 13.04 19.68 -8.55
C THR A 402 12.22 20.68 -7.75
N VAL A 403 10.89 20.61 -7.90
CA VAL A 403 9.97 21.42 -7.11
C VAL A 403 10.18 21.19 -5.60
N GLY A 404 10.56 19.97 -5.20
CA GLY A 404 10.92 19.64 -3.82
C GLY A 404 12.11 20.45 -3.30
N ILE A 405 13.23 20.49 -4.05
CA ILE A 405 14.41 21.30 -3.71
C ILE A 405 14.05 22.79 -3.65
N ALA A 406 13.20 23.24 -4.57
CA ALA A 406 12.74 24.62 -4.61
C ALA A 406 11.92 25.01 -3.38
N ILE A 407 11.03 24.13 -2.90
CA ILE A 407 10.24 24.34 -1.68
C ILE A 407 11.15 24.34 -0.43
N GLU A 408 12.06 23.39 -0.33
CA GLU A 408 13.03 23.36 0.80
C GLU A 408 13.85 24.65 0.85
N SER A 409 14.28 25.15 -0.32
CA SER A 409 14.99 26.42 -0.45
C SER A 409 14.13 27.62 -0.03
N LEU A 410 12.83 27.63 -0.38
CA LEU A 410 11.92 28.69 0.09
C LEU A 410 11.78 28.69 1.61
N ILE A 411 11.54 27.52 2.20
CA ILE A 411 11.30 27.36 3.64
C ILE A 411 12.56 27.74 4.44
N ARG A 412 13.74 27.25 4.01
CA ARG A 412 15.00 27.49 4.73
C ARG A 412 15.37 28.97 4.75
N ASN A 413 15.04 29.72 3.69
CA ASN A 413 15.34 31.14 3.60
C ASN A 413 14.19 32.04 4.05
N ASN A 414 13.04 31.47 4.42
CA ASN A 414 11.82 32.21 4.76
C ASN A 414 11.44 33.24 3.67
N SER A 415 11.57 32.83 2.40
CA SER A 415 11.33 33.67 1.23
C SER A 415 9.98 33.34 0.59
N ASP A 416 9.24 34.37 0.15
CA ASP A 416 7.95 34.20 -0.57
C ASP A 416 8.13 33.68 -2.01
N GLY A 417 9.35 33.76 -2.53
CA GLY A 417 9.72 33.25 -3.83
C GLY A 417 11.21 33.34 -4.10
N LEU A 418 11.68 32.61 -5.12
CA LEU A 418 13.08 32.56 -5.52
C LEU A 418 13.19 32.80 -7.03
N ALA A 419 14.22 33.55 -7.42
CA ALA A 419 14.57 33.72 -8.82
C ALA A 419 15.13 32.40 -9.37
N VAL A 420 14.73 32.06 -10.60
CA VAL A 420 15.23 30.93 -11.35
C VAL A 420 16.24 31.45 -12.36
N ILE A 421 17.47 30.97 -12.29
CA ILE A 421 18.61 31.53 -13.04
C ILE A 421 19.31 30.39 -13.78
N SER A 422 19.57 30.58 -15.07
CA SER A 422 20.38 29.61 -15.83
C SER A 422 21.86 29.72 -15.48
N LYS A 423 22.64 28.70 -15.85
CA LYS A 423 24.11 28.67 -15.66
C LYS A 423 24.85 29.93 -16.15
N ASP A 424 24.34 30.57 -17.20
CA ASP A 424 24.88 31.83 -17.75
C ASP A 424 24.47 33.10 -16.97
N LYS A 425 23.95 32.95 -15.73
CA LYS A 425 23.43 34.05 -14.89
C LYS A 425 22.27 34.84 -15.48
N VAL A 426 21.52 34.25 -16.41
CA VAL A 426 20.34 34.88 -17.01
C VAL A 426 19.09 34.46 -16.24
N PHE A 427 18.26 35.43 -15.87
CA PHE A 427 16.95 35.18 -15.27
C PHE A 427 16.04 34.42 -16.25
N LYS A 428 15.41 33.34 -15.78
CA LYS A 428 14.52 32.48 -16.57
C LYS A 428 13.08 32.51 -16.10
N GLY A 429 12.84 32.80 -14.83
CA GLY A 429 11.51 32.84 -14.25
C GLY A 429 11.57 32.95 -12.73
N PHE A 430 10.41 32.92 -12.10
CA PHE A 430 10.26 33.05 -10.67
C PHE A 430 9.48 31.87 -10.11
N PHE A 431 9.99 31.27 -9.04
CA PHE A 431 9.36 30.17 -8.34
C PHE A 431 8.71 30.68 -7.06
N SER A 432 7.42 30.38 -6.87
CA SER A 432 6.64 30.81 -5.69
C SER A 432 5.65 29.73 -5.28
N GLN A 433 4.85 29.99 -4.24
CA GLN A 433 3.74 29.10 -3.83
C GLN A 433 2.78 28.79 -5.00
N GLN A 434 2.56 29.73 -5.92
CA GLN A 434 1.72 29.49 -7.11
C GLN A 434 2.31 28.43 -8.04
N SER A 435 3.63 28.36 -8.15
CA SER A 435 4.32 27.34 -8.93
C SER A 435 4.07 25.93 -8.37
N VAL A 436 3.94 25.79 -7.05
CA VAL A 436 3.57 24.53 -6.40
C VAL A 436 2.13 24.13 -6.76
N PHE A 437 1.19 25.07 -6.74
CA PHE A 437 -0.18 24.83 -7.20
C PHE A 437 -0.23 24.44 -8.68
N ASN A 438 0.61 25.06 -9.52
CA ASN A 438 0.73 24.71 -10.94
C ASN A 438 1.24 23.27 -11.12
N ALA A 439 2.23 22.83 -10.33
CA ALA A 439 2.70 21.44 -10.34
C ALA A 439 1.54 20.46 -10.07
N HIS A 440 0.75 20.72 -9.03
CA HIS A 440 -0.43 19.91 -8.71
C HIS A 440 -1.51 19.98 -9.80
N LYS A 441 -1.75 21.15 -10.39
CA LYS A 441 -2.70 21.32 -11.49
C LYS A 441 -2.28 20.53 -12.73
N ILE A 442 -1.00 20.52 -13.06
CA ILE A 442 -0.44 19.72 -14.16
C ILE A 442 -0.64 18.23 -13.85
N GLN A 443 -0.30 17.78 -12.65
CA GLN A 443 -0.52 16.39 -12.22
C GLN A 443 -2.00 15.97 -12.36
N LEU A 444 -2.93 16.77 -11.84
CA LEU A 444 -4.37 16.53 -11.96
C LEU A 444 -4.83 16.55 -13.42
N GLY A 445 -4.23 17.39 -14.26
CA GLY A 445 -4.46 17.43 -15.70
C GLY A 445 -4.02 16.15 -16.39
N LEU A 446 -2.86 15.59 -16.03
CA LEU A 446 -2.37 14.30 -16.55
C LEU A 446 -3.32 13.15 -16.16
N ASP A 447 -3.84 13.17 -14.93
CA ASP A 447 -4.77 12.16 -14.43
C ASP A 447 -6.19 12.28 -15.03
N SER A 448 -6.60 13.48 -15.46
CA SER A 448 -7.96 13.77 -15.96
C SER A 448 -8.10 13.83 -17.48
N ASN A 449 -7.06 14.29 -18.21
CA ASN A 449 -7.08 14.38 -19.68
C ASN A 449 -6.86 13.05 -20.38
N ASN A 450 -6.41 12.02 -19.67
CA ASN A 450 -6.63 10.66 -20.13
C ASN A 450 -8.12 10.35 -19.96
N THR A 451 -8.88 10.36 -21.05
CA THR A 451 -10.20 9.73 -21.13
C THR A 451 -10.06 8.26 -20.78
N VAL A 452 -10.04 7.92 -19.48
CA VAL A 452 -9.84 6.55 -19.04
C VAL A 452 -11.09 5.77 -19.44
N ALA A 453 -11.00 5.04 -20.57
CA ALA A 453 -12.06 4.15 -21.05
C ALA A 453 -12.44 3.11 -19.99
N ILE A 454 -11.51 2.76 -19.10
CA ILE A 454 -11.66 1.80 -18.00
C ILE A 454 -11.44 2.52 -16.66
N SER A 455 -12.32 3.45 -16.29
CA SER A 455 -12.32 3.99 -14.93
C SER A 455 -12.91 2.95 -13.98
N LEU A 456 -12.04 2.21 -13.28
CA LEU A 456 -12.46 1.19 -12.31
C LEU A 456 -13.32 1.78 -11.18
N LYS A 457 -13.05 3.02 -10.75
CA LYS A 457 -13.88 3.75 -9.78
C LYS A 457 -15.31 3.98 -10.31
N ARG A 458 -15.46 4.38 -11.58
CA ARG A 458 -16.79 4.51 -12.22
C ARG A 458 -17.47 3.15 -12.39
N GLN A 459 -16.74 2.10 -12.76
CA GLN A 459 -17.30 0.75 -12.90
C GLN A 459 -17.79 0.21 -11.54
N ARG A 460 -17.02 0.40 -10.48
CA ARG A 460 -17.40 0.08 -9.10
C ARG A 460 -18.71 0.79 -8.71
N LEU A 461 -18.81 2.10 -8.90
CA LEU A 461 -20.04 2.87 -8.66
C LEU A 461 -21.22 2.34 -9.48
N LYS A 462 -21.03 2.04 -10.77
CA LYS A 462 -22.08 1.45 -11.62
C LYS A 462 -22.55 0.09 -11.09
N MET A 463 -21.65 -0.76 -10.62
CA MET A 463 -22.00 -2.05 -10.02
C MET A 463 -22.78 -1.88 -8.72
N PHE A 464 -22.38 -0.97 -7.83
CA PHE A 464 -23.13 -0.66 -6.61
C PHE A 464 -24.55 -0.17 -6.91
N VAL A 465 -24.70 0.77 -7.86
CA VAL A 465 -26.02 1.27 -8.27
C VAL A 465 -26.89 0.17 -8.88
N ARG A 466 -26.32 -0.70 -9.73
CA ARG A 466 -27.03 -1.86 -10.30
C ARG A 466 -27.43 -2.88 -9.22
N GLY A 467 -26.52 -3.22 -8.30
CA GLY A 467 -26.79 -4.13 -7.20
C GLY A 467 -27.94 -3.64 -6.30
N ASN A 468 -27.93 -2.35 -5.94
CA ASN A 468 -29.01 -1.75 -5.15
C ASN A 468 -30.36 -1.77 -5.89
N ARG A 469 -30.38 -1.60 -7.22
CA ARG A 469 -31.62 -1.74 -8.00
C ARG A 469 -32.15 -3.17 -7.99
N VAL A 470 -31.28 -4.18 -8.11
CA VAL A 470 -31.67 -5.60 -8.08
C VAL A 470 -32.23 -5.99 -6.70
N ILE A 471 -31.59 -5.54 -5.62
CA ILE A 471 -32.09 -5.77 -4.26
C ILE A 471 -33.43 -5.05 -4.03
N ALA A 472 -33.58 -3.83 -4.55
CA ALA A 472 -34.84 -3.09 -4.46
C ALA A 472 -35.98 -3.74 -5.28
N SER A 473 -35.69 -4.36 -6.43
CA SER A 473 -36.70 -5.12 -7.18
C SER A 473 -37.10 -6.42 -6.50
N LEU A 474 -36.15 -7.11 -5.86
CA LEU A 474 -36.42 -8.34 -5.10
C LEU A 474 -37.20 -8.10 -3.80
N ARG A 475 -37.14 -6.89 -3.23
CA ARG A 475 -37.98 -6.50 -2.07
C ARG A 475 -39.40 -6.07 -2.44
N LYS A 476 -39.69 -5.87 -3.74
CA LYS A 476 -41.02 -5.47 -4.25
C LYS A 476 -41.82 -6.64 -4.82
N GLN A 477 -41.20 -7.82 -4.95
CA GLN A 477 -41.86 -9.11 -5.16
C GLN A 477 -42.01 -9.79 -3.81
#